data_AF-A0A1R0G5Y5-F1
#
_entry.id   AF-A0A1R0G5Y5-F1
#
_cell.length_a   1.000
_cell.length_b   1.000
_cell.length_c   1.000
_cell.angle_alpha   90.00
_cell.angle_beta   90.00
_cell.angle_gamma   90.00
#
_symmetry.space_group_name_H-M   'P 1'
#
loop_
_entity.id
_entity.type
_entity.pdbx_description
1 polymer ?
#
loop_
_entity_poly.entity_id
_entity_poly.type
_entity_poly.pdbx_seq_one_letter_code
_entity_poly.pdbx_strand_id
1 'polypeptide(L)'
;MAWTFKDRYKPTRTVTVDSDVPAKLKRLAETFEAFRQFNGFTPSEQKQAMESIGGDYSTLIKMHTTISFCLGTYDVEDDFYYSYYCNAVQTHLIDVHPAFAAKKFSEYICFMRHQNELLEECQFLKDNVEMPSFDLIIKECTDSFDKQ
;
A
#
# COMPACT_ATOMS: atom_id res chain seq x y z
N MET A 1 -14.98 14.27 2.10
CA MET A 1 -15.74 13.65 1.01
C MET A 1 -14.95 12.44 0.52
N ALA A 2 -15.45 11.22 0.68
CA ALA A 2 -14.76 10.01 0.21
C ALA A 2 -14.83 9.92 -1.33
N TRP A 3 -13.88 9.22 -1.95
CA TRP A 3 -13.85 9.04 -3.41
C TRP A 3 -14.08 7.58 -3.76
N THR A 4 -15.07 7.31 -4.61
CA THR A 4 -15.38 5.95 -5.08
C THR A 4 -14.95 5.77 -6.53
N PHE A 5 -14.23 4.67 -6.78
CA PHE A 5 -13.72 4.30 -8.10
C PHE A 5 -14.13 2.86 -8.44
N LYS A 6 -14.21 2.54 -9.74
CA LYS A 6 -14.40 1.15 -10.19
C LYS A 6 -13.11 0.36 -10.01
N ASP A 7 -13.25 -0.90 -9.63
CA ASP A 7 -12.13 -1.83 -9.61
C ASP A 7 -11.69 -2.17 -11.04
N ARG A 8 -10.39 -1.99 -11.33
CA ARG A 8 -9.80 -2.20 -12.65
C ARG A 8 -9.74 -3.68 -13.05
N TYR A 9 -9.56 -4.57 -12.08
CA TYR A 9 -9.43 -6.02 -12.33
C TYR A 9 -10.79 -6.71 -12.29
N LYS A 10 -11.77 -6.16 -11.55
CA LYS A 10 -13.14 -6.68 -11.51
C LYS A 10 -14.18 -5.56 -11.59
N PRO A 11 -14.62 -5.15 -12.80
CA PRO A 11 -15.47 -3.97 -13.01
C PRO A 11 -16.84 -3.95 -12.31
N THR A 12 -17.28 -5.09 -11.77
CA THR A 12 -18.50 -5.22 -10.96
C THR A 12 -18.31 -4.74 -9.53
N ARG A 13 -17.08 -4.49 -9.09
CA ARG A 13 -16.73 -3.98 -7.77
C ARG A 13 -16.31 -2.53 -7.81
N THR A 14 -16.34 -1.90 -6.64
CA THR A 14 -15.86 -0.54 -6.41
C THR A 14 -14.93 -0.50 -5.21
N VAL A 15 -14.02 0.48 -5.23
CA VAL A 15 -13.17 0.84 -4.10
C VAL A 15 -13.52 2.25 -3.68
N THR A 16 -13.89 2.43 -2.41
CA THR A 16 -14.07 3.73 -1.79
C THR A 16 -12.84 4.06 -0.97
N VAL A 17 -12.17 5.15 -1.31
CA VAL A 17 -11.00 5.67 -0.60
C VAL A 17 -11.47 6.77 0.34
N ASP A 18 -11.11 6.64 1.61
CA ASP A 18 -11.57 7.55 2.66
C ASP A 18 -11.03 8.96 2.45
N SER A 19 -11.77 9.95 2.95
CA SER A 19 -11.50 11.35 2.61
C SER A 19 -10.21 11.92 3.21
N ASP A 20 -9.67 11.27 4.22
CA ASP A 20 -8.41 11.61 4.89
C ASP A 20 -7.19 10.96 4.22
N VAL A 21 -7.38 9.96 3.35
CA VAL A 21 -6.29 9.24 2.68
C VAL A 21 -5.38 10.18 1.88
N PRO A 22 -5.86 11.15 1.07
CA PRO A 22 -4.96 12.08 0.41
C PRO A 22 -4.16 12.97 1.34
N ALA A 23 -4.68 13.28 2.53
CA ALA A 23 -3.92 14.01 3.54
C ALA A 23 -2.79 13.13 4.11
N LYS A 24 -3.07 11.84 4.36
CA LYS A 24 -2.04 10.85 4.75
C LYS A 24 -1.01 10.63 3.65
N LEU A 25 -1.43 10.54 2.38
CA LEU A 25 -0.53 10.39 1.23
C LEU A 25 0.47 11.54 1.12
N LYS A 26 0.04 12.78 1.38
CA LYS A 26 0.95 13.94 1.39
C LYS A 26 2.03 13.84 2.47
N ARG A 27 1.70 13.21 3.61
CA ARG A 27 2.63 13.03 4.73
C ARG A 27 3.65 11.92 4.50
N LEU A 28 3.52 11.12 3.45
CA LEU A 28 4.51 10.11 3.10
C LEU A 28 5.91 10.70 2.87
N ALA A 29 6.01 11.94 2.38
CA ALA A 29 7.31 12.59 2.23
C ALA A 29 8.05 12.80 3.57
N GLU A 30 7.30 12.98 4.67
CA GLU A 30 7.86 13.15 6.01
C GLU A 30 8.47 11.85 6.55
N THR A 31 8.04 10.70 6.00
CA THR A 31 8.39 9.36 6.48
C THR A 31 9.25 8.55 5.52
N PHE A 32 9.77 9.14 4.44
CA PHE A 32 10.63 8.43 3.48
C PHE A 32 11.87 7.81 4.12
N GLU A 33 12.63 8.58 4.90
CA GLU A 33 13.86 8.08 5.53
C GLU A 33 13.56 7.01 6.57
N ALA A 34 12.46 7.16 7.31
CA ALA A 34 12.03 6.16 8.25
C ALA A 34 11.60 4.86 7.57
N PHE A 35 10.90 4.96 6.44
CA PHE A 35 10.58 3.79 5.63
C PHE A 35 11.83 3.12 5.06
N ARG A 36 12.83 3.89 4.67
CA ARG A 36 14.14 3.37 4.25
C ARG A 36 14.79 2.53 5.35
N GLN A 37 14.83 3.08 6.56
CA GLN A 37 15.38 2.39 7.73
C GLN A 37 14.56 1.13 8.06
N PHE A 38 13.24 1.24 8.01
CA PHE A 38 12.34 0.12 8.23
C PHE A 38 12.56 -1.02 7.22
N ASN A 39 12.75 -0.71 5.94
CA ASN A 39 13.07 -1.72 4.92
C ASN A 39 14.42 -2.39 5.14
N GLY A 40 15.37 -1.72 5.79
CA GLY A 40 16.68 -2.29 6.13
C GLY A 40 16.66 -3.23 7.34
N PHE A 41 15.54 -3.31 8.07
CA PHE A 41 15.39 -4.20 9.22
C PHE A 41 15.07 -5.63 8.79
N THR A 42 15.51 -6.58 9.61
CA THR A 42 15.07 -7.98 9.50
C THR A 42 13.57 -8.10 9.79
N PRO A 43 12.89 -9.18 9.37
CA PRO A 43 11.45 -9.36 9.62
C PRO A 43 11.06 -9.28 11.10
N SER A 44 11.92 -9.76 12.01
CA SER A 44 11.70 -9.67 13.45
C SER A 44 11.77 -8.24 13.97
N GLU A 45 12.74 -7.45 13.48
CA GLU A 45 12.91 -6.05 13.84
C GLU A 45 11.79 -5.19 13.26
N GLN A 46 11.33 -5.47 12.03
CA GLN A 46 10.17 -4.82 11.44
C GLN A 46 8.91 -5.04 12.29
N LYS A 47 8.67 -6.26 12.76
CA LYS A 47 7.54 -6.56 13.65
C LYS A 47 7.62 -5.76 14.95
N GLN A 48 8.78 -5.75 15.60
CA GLN A 48 8.99 -5.00 16.84
C GLN A 48 8.88 -3.48 16.63
N ALA A 49 9.38 -2.96 15.51
CA ALA A 49 9.22 -1.56 15.14
C ALA A 49 7.74 -1.20 14.95
N MET A 50 6.96 -2.04 14.26
CA MET A 50 5.52 -1.83 14.09
C MET A 50 4.74 -1.86 15.41
N GLU A 51 5.16 -2.69 16.36
CA GLU A 51 4.52 -2.77 17.70
C GLU A 51 4.88 -1.58 18.61
N SER A 52 5.98 -0.88 18.35
CA SER A 52 6.49 0.21 19.21
C SER A 52 6.15 1.62 18.72
N ILE A 53 5.73 1.78 17.47
CA ILE A 53 5.34 3.07 16.89
C ILE A 53 3.84 3.36 17.08
N GLY A 54 3.48 4.65 17.19
CA GLY A 54 2.09 5.09 17.30
C GLY A 54 1.27 4.79 16.03
N GLY A 55 -0.06 4.69 16.18
CA GLY A 55 -0.96 4.22 15.12
C GLY A 55 -0.92 5.00 13.80
N ASP A 56 -0.70 6.32 13.86
CA ASP A 56 -0.62 7.16 12.65
C ASP A 56 0.66 6.88 11.85
N TYR A 57 1.77 6.63 12.55
CA TYR A 57 3.06 6.33 11.92
C TYR A 57 3.08 4.92 11.33
N SER A 58 2.50 3.94 12.02
CA SER A 58 2.38 2.58 11.48
C SER A 58 1.52 2.55 10.21
N THR A 59 0.44 3.34 10.15
CA THR A 59 -0.35 3.50 8.92
C THR A 59 0.49 4.07 7.77
N LEU A 60 1.33 5.11 8.00
CA LEU A 60 2.18 5.66 6.95
C LEU A 60 3.21 4.65 6.43
N ILE A 61 3.87 3.90 7.32
CA ILE A 61 4.82 2.86 6.90
C ILE A 61 4.12 1.75 6.11
N LYS A 62 2.95 1.30 6.57
CA LYS A 62 2.11 0.34 5.86
C LYS A 62 1.70 0.83 4.46
N MET A 63 1.35 2.10 4.32
CA MET A 63 1.09 2.73 3.02
C MET A 63 2.34 2.72 2.15
N HIS A 64 3.52 3.04 2.70
CA HIS A 64 4.78 2.96 1.97
C HIS A 64 5.03 1.56 1.41
N THR A 65 4.90 0.53 2.24
CA THR A 65 5.07 -0.89 1.86
C THR A 65 4.09 -1.31 0.75
N THR A 66 2.83 -0.86 0.84
CA THR A 66 1.82 -1.18 -0.18
C THR A 66 2.19 -0.53 -1.51
N ILE A 67 2.58 0.74 -1.48
CA ILE A 67 2.95 1.49 -2.69
C ILE A 67 4.22 0.92 -3.31
N SER A 68 5.24 0.59 -2.51
CA SER A 68 6.49 0.03 -3.02
C SER A 68 6.28 -1.30 -3.71
N PHE A 69 5.47 -2.17 -3.10
CA PHE A 69 5.08 -3.45 -3.69
C PHE A 69 4.36 -3.24 -5.03
N CYS A 70 3.36 -2.36 -5.07
CA CYS A 70 2.61 -2.09 -6.31
C CYS A 70 3.44 -1.43 -7.41
N LEU A 71 4.50 -0.71 -7.05
CA LEU A 71 5.42 -0.09 -7.99
C LEU A 71 6.51 -1.05 -8.49
N GLY A 72 6.64 -2.24 -7.90
CA GLY A 72 7.70 -3.19 -8.22
C GLY A 72 9.09 -2.62 -7.93
N THR A 73 9.26 -1.95 -6.79
CA THR A 73 10.52 -1.26 -6.45
C THR A 73 11.60 -2.18 -5.86
N TYR A 74 11.35 -3.48 -5.82
CA TYR A 74 12.32 -4.51 -5.44
C TYR A 74 12.71 -5.25 -6.71
N ASP A 75 13.99 -5.51 -6.89
CA ASP A 75 14.46 -6.37 -7.97
C ASP A 75 14.59 -7.83 -7.53
N VAL A 76 15.16 -8.64 -8.42
CA VAL A 76 15.31 -10.09 -8.20
C VAL A 76 16.32 -10.39 -7.08
N GLU A 77 17.20 -9.44 -6.75
CA GLU A 77 18.17 -9.54 -5.66
C GLU A 77 17.65 -8.88 -4.36
N ASP A 78 16.36 -8.50 -4.33
CA ASP A 78 15.69 -7.76 -3.27
C ASP A 78 16.27 -6.36 -3.00
N ASP A 79 17.01 -5.79 -3.96
CA ASP A 79 17.53 -4.43 -3.84
C ASP A 79 16.41 -3.41 -4.03
N PHE A 80 16.27 -2.51 -3.06
CA PHE A 80 15.22 -1.50 -3.06
C PHE A 80 15.62 -0.26 -3.88
N TYR A 81 14.88 0.00 -4.96
CA TYR A 81 15.05 1.19 -5.81
C TYR A 81 14.51 2.47 -5.16
N TYR A 82 15.19 2.92 -4.10
CA TYR A 82 14.76 4.03 -3.23
C TYR A 82 14.52 5.34 -3.98
N SER A 83 15.43 5.75 -4.86
CA SER A 83 15.28 7.01 -5.60
C SER A 83 14.09 6.98 -6.56
N TYR A 84 13.86 5.84 -7.23
CA TYR A 84 12.69 5.65 -8.08
C TYR A 84 11.40 5.70 -7.25
N TYR A 85 11.39 5.00 -6.12
CA TYR A 85 10.27 4.99 -5.18
C TYR A 85 9.88 6.41 -4.73
N CYS A 86 10.82 7.17 -4.17
CA CYS A 86 10.55 8.53 -3.70
C CYS A 86 10.03 9.42 -4.82
N ASN A 87 10.63 9.36 -6.02
CA ASN A 87 10.20 10.14 -7.17
C ASN A 87 8.78 9.77 -7.63
N ALA A 88 8.45 8.48 -7.67
CA ALA A 88 7.13 8.00 -8.06
C ALA A 88 6.05 8.41 -7.05
N VAL A 89 6.32 8.29 -5.75
CA VAL A 89 5.41 8.76 -4.68
C VAL A 89 5.18 10.26 -4.80
N GLN A 90 6.26 11.03 -4.94
CA GLN A 90 6.18 12.48 -5.07
C GLN A 90 5.32 12.89 -6.27
N THR A 91 5.61 12.31 -7.45
CA THR A 91 4.97 12.66 -8.72
C THR A 91 3.51 12.21 -8.82
N HIS A 92 3.15 11.07 -8.24
CA HIS A 92 1.84 10.45 -8.47
C HIS A 92 0.87 10.56 -7.28
N LEU A 93 1.37 10.87 -6.08
CA LEU A 93 0.56 10.87 -4.86
C LEU A 93 0.64 12.20 -4.08
N ILE A 94 1.76 12.93 -4.17
CA ILE A 94 1.98 14.15 -3.36
C ILE A 94 1.74 15.42 -4.17
N ASP A 95 2.42 15.58 -5.31
CA ASP A 95 2.41 16.79 -6.15
C ASP A 95 1.23 16.83 -7.14
N VAL A 96 0.12 16.18 -6.78
CA VAL A 96 -1.08 16.07 -7.60
C VAL A 96 -2.33 16.51 -6.84
N HIS A 97 -3.39 16.79 -7.57
CA HIS A 97 -4.69 17.08 -6.96
C HIS A 97 -5.17 15.89 -6.09
N PRO A 98 -5.77 16.11 -4.91
CA PRO A 98 -6.19 15.03 -4.01
C PRO A 98 -7.05 13.93 -4.65
N ALA A 99 -7.91 14.31 -5.59
CA ALA A 99 -8.73 13.34 -6.34
C ALA A 99 -7.89 12.41 -7.24
N PHE A 100 -6.78 12.91 -7.82
CA PHE A 100 -5.87 12.07 -8.60
C PHE A 100 -5.03 11.16 -7.70
N ALA A 101 -4.58 11.66 -6.55
CA ALA A 101 -3.89 10.84 -5.54
C ALA A 101 -4.79 9.70 -5.04
N ALA A 102 -6.04 10.02 -4.68
CA ALA A 102 -7.03 9.02 -4.25
C ALA A 102 -7.30 7.97 -5.34
N LYS A 103 -7.46 8.41 -6.60
CA LYS A 103 -7.62 7.49 -7.73
C LYS A 103 -6.41 6.58 -7.88
N LYS A 104 -5.19 7.13 -7.89
CA LYS A 104 -3.98 6.32 -8.07
C LYS A 104 -3.81 5.32 -6.93
N PHE A 105 -4.06 5.74 -5.71
CA PHE A 105 -4.03 4.84 -4.55
C PHE A 105 -5.10 3.75 -4.64
N SER A 106 -6.31 4.05 -5.13
CA SER A 106 -7.33 3.04 -5.37
C SER A 106 -6.89 1.97 -6.38
N GLU A 107 -6.08 2.33 -7.38
CA GLU A 107 -5.52 1.36 -8.35
C GLU A 107 -4.59 0.37 -7.65
N TYR A 108 -3.78 0.83 -6.70
CA TYR A 108 -2.93 -0.02 -5.86
C TYR A 108 -3.77 -0.96 -5.00
N ILE A 109 -4.82 -0.45 -4.34
CA ILE A 109 -5.75 -1.28 -3.57
C ILE A 109 -6.41 -2.36 -4.45
N CYS A 110 -6.85 -2.01 -5.66
CA CYS A 110 -7.44 -2.98 -6.59
C CYS A 110 -6.42 -4.05 -6.99
N PHE A 111 -5.17 -3.66 -7.25
CA PHE A 111 -4.10 -4.60 -7.57
C PHE A 111 -3.86 -5.58 -6.42
N MET A 112 -3.77 -5.08 -5.18
CA MET A 112 -3.58 -5.93 -4.00
C MET A 112 -4.71 -6.92 -3.79
N ARG A 113 -5.97 -6.46 -3.89
CA ARG A 113 -7.14 -7.34 -3.81
C ARG A 113 -7.05 -8.45 -4.85
N HIS A 114 -6.73 -8.09 -6.09
CA HIS A 114 -6.61 -9.07 -7.17
C HIS A 114 -5.47 -10.08 -6.93
N GLN A 115 -4.31 -9.64 -6.46
CA GLN A 115 -3.20 -10.54 -6.12
C GLN A 115 -3.58 -11.52 -4.99
N ASN A 116 -4.26 -11.03 -3.94
CA ASN A 116 -4.74 -11.90 -2.86
C ASN A 116 -5.72 -12.96 -3.37
N GLU A 117 -6.66 -12.59 -4.24
CA GLU A 117 -7.60 -13.55 -4.85
C GLU A 117 -6.87 -14.63 -5.67
N LEU A 118 -5.87 -14.25 -6.46
CA LEU A 118 -5.07 -15.21 -7.24
C LEU A 118 -4.30 -16.19 -6.34
N LEU A 119 -3.79 -15.72 -5.19
CA LEU A 119 -3.14 -16.59 -4.22
C LEU A 119 -4.12 -17.57 -3.57
N GLU A 120 -5.31 -17.11 -3.19
CA GLU A 120 -6.34 -17.96 -2.58
C GLU A 120 -6.81 -19.06 -3.54
N GLU A 121 -6.90 -18.74 -4.83
CA GLU A 121 -7.29 -19.68 -5.89
C GLU A 121 -6.16 -20.65 -6.27
N CYS A 122 -4.90 -20.36 -5.92
CA CYS A 122 -3.73 -21.16 -6.31
C CYS A 122 -2.99 -21.75 -5.10
N GLN A 123 -3.30 -23.01 -4.78
CA GLN A 123 -2.64 -23.75 -3.69
C GLN A 123 -1.10 -23.77 -3.82
N PHE A 124 -0.58 -23.87 -5.06
CA PHE A 124 0.86 -23.82 -5.30
C PHE A 124 1.48 -22.48 -4.88
N LEU A 125 0.87 -21.35 -5.24
CA LEU A 125 1.39 -20.04 -4.86
C LEU A 125 1.23 -19.80 -3.35
N LYS A 126 0.11 -20.25 -2.77
CA LYS A 126 -0.15 -20.16 -1.33
C LYS A 126 0.91 -20.88 -0.49
N ASP A 127 1.43 -21.99 -0.99
CA ASP A 127 2.43 -22.79 -0.27
C ASP A 127 3.88 -22.34 -0.55
N ASN A 128 4.11 -21.48 -1.56
CA ASN A 128 5.47 -21.14 -2.03
C ASN A 128 5.77 -19.63 -2.09
N VAL A 129 4.80 -18.75 -1.83
CA VAL A 129 4.98 -17.29 -1.86
C VAL A 129 4.66 -16.70 -0.49
N GLU A 130 5.67 -16.21 0.22
CA GLU A 130 5.48 -15.36 1.40
C GLU A 130 5.19 -13.92 0.95
N MET A 131 3.92 -13.58 0.71
CA MET A 131 3.51 -12.17 0.55
C MET A 131 3.00 -11.60 1.88
N PRO A 132 3.29 -10.31 2.17
CA PRO A 132 2.66 -9.61 3.30
C PRO A 132 1.13 -9.68 3.18
N SER A 133 0.40 -9.88 4.29
CA SER A 133 -1.06 -9.70 4.26
C SER A 133 -1.38 -8.21 4.20
N PHE A 134 -1.92 -7.77 3.05
CA PHE A 134 -2.28 -6.36 2.81
C PHE A 134 -3.72 -6.03 3.23
N ASP A 135 -4.45 -6.99 3.79
CA ASP A 135 -5.86 -6.85 4.17
C ASP A 135 -6.05 -5.73 5.21
N LEU A 136 -5.05 -5.53 6.09
CA LEU A 136 -5.03 -4.45 7.07
C LEU A 136 -4.99 -3.06 6.41
N ILE A 137 -4.12 -2.82 5.41
CA ILE A 137 -4.09 -1.53 4.70
C ILE A 137 -5.39 -1.29 3.96
N ILE A 138 -5.89 -2.34 3.29
CA ILE A 138 -7.11 -2.21 2.51
C ILE A 138 -8.28 -1.86 3.45
N LYS A 139 -8.37 -2.49 4.62
CA LYS A 139 -9.37 -2.17 5.64
C LYS A 139 -9.16 -0.79 6.27
N GLU A 140 -7.92 -0.37 6.52
CA GLU A 140 -7.60 0.93 7.14
C GLU A 140 -7.80 2.12 6.19
N CYS A 141 -7.74 1.90 4.88
CA CYS A 141 -7.82 2.96 3.87
C CYS A 141 -9.11 2.93 3.04
N THR A 142 -10.00 1.97 3.30
CA THR A 142 -11.28 1.86 2.62
C THR A 142 -12.40 1.57 3.60
N ASP A 143 -13.46 2.37 3.54
CA ASP A 143 -14.71 2.19 4.30
C ASP A 143 -15.44 0.83 4.08
N SER A 144 -14.94 -0.05 3.20
CA SER A 144 -15.65 -1.26 2.76
C SER A 144 -14.72 -2.47 2.58
N PHE A 145 -14.48 -3.17 3.69
CA PHE A 145 -14.00 -4.56 3.67
C PHE A 145 -15.02 -5.60 4.20
N ASP A 146 -16.15 -5.17 4.80
CA ASP A 146 -17.05 -6.09 5.54
C ASP A 146 -18.53 -6.06 5.07
N LYS A 147 -18.84 -5.79 3.80
CA LYS A 147 -20.22 -5.93 3.29
C LYS A 147 -20.31 -6.48 1.87
N GLN A 148 -20.01 -7.77 1.68
CA GLN A 148 -20.72 -8.64 0.73
C GLN A 148 -20.82 -10.04 1.30
#